data_AF-A0A379TKV4-F1
#
_entry.id   AF-A0A379TKV4-F1
#
_cell.length_a   1.000
_cell.length_b   1.000
_cell.length_c   1.000
_cell.angle_alpha   90.00
_cell.angle_beta   90.00
_cell.angle_gamma   90.00
#
_symmetry.space_group_name_H-M   'P 1'
#
loop_
_entity.id
_entity.type
_entity.pdbx_description
1 polymer ?
#
loop_
_entity_poly.entity_id
_entity_poly.type
_entity_poly.pdbx_seq_one_letter_code
_entity_poly.pdbx_strand_id
1 'polypeptide(L)'
;MRVKHALKGILRVCIPRMPFDAQNYLPGEQQSYAREWLPAASQSGKAHSDFVQPLPFTMPDTLTLESLQRFWAHPVRAFFQMRLQVNFRSQENEIPDAEPFELEGLTRYQLNQQLLNTLVEEEDAERLFPPFPCCGRAALRRFWRNMLGCATPGDAATGKPGHRLP
;
A
#
# COMPACT_ATOMS: atom_id res chain seq x y z
N MET A 1 -28.55 -56.84 -8.97
CA MET A 1 -28.15 -55.41 -8.97
C MET A 1 -26.67 -55.15 -8.62
N ARG A 2 -25.72 -56.06 -8.96
CA ARG A 2 -24.28 -55.88 -8.62
C ARG A 2 -23.41 -55.27 -9.72
N VAL A 3 -23.89 -55.20 -10.96
CA VAL A 3 -23.08 -54.78 -12.12
C VAL A 3 -23.05 -53.24 -12.29
N LYS A 4 -24.13 -52.54 -11.93
CA LYS A 4 -24.22 -51.07 -12.09
C LYS A 4 -23.28 -50.28 -11.17
N HIS A 5 -22.96 -50.82 -9.99
CA HIS A 5 -22.00 -50.19 -9.07
C HIS A 5 -20.54 -50.41 -9.49
N ALA A 6 -20.23 -51.56 -10.12
CA ALA A 6 -18.87 -51.85 -10.60
C ALA A 6 -18.46 -50.94 -11.76
N LEU A 7 -19.38 -50.64 -12.69
CA LEU A 7 -19.12 -49.75 -13.84
C LEU A 7 -18.90 -48.28 -13.45
N LYS A 8 -19.47 -47.83 -12.32
CA LYS A 8 -19.39 -46.42 -11.89
C LYS A 8 -18.02 -46.02 -11.36
N GLY A 9 -17.21 -46.97 -10.88
CA GLY A 9 -15.81 -46.74 -10.52
C GLY A 9 -14.90 -46.64 -11.75
N ILE A 10 -15.21 -47.39 -12.82
CA ILE A 10 -14.40 -47.46 -14.04
C ILE A 10 -14.49 -46.16 -14.87
N LEU A 11 -15.62 -45.45 -14.79
CA LEU A 11 -15.85 -44.17 -15.50
C LEU A 11 -15.47 -42.92 -14.69
N ARG A 12 -14.99 -43.08 -13.45
CA ARG A 12 -14.66 -41.93 -12.59
C ARG A 12 -13.16 -41.68 -12.62
N VAL A 13 -12.81 -40.53 -13.20
CA VAL A 13 -11.43 -40.07 -13.32
C VAL A 13 -11.16 -39.03 -12.24
N CYS A 14 -10.14 -39.26 -11.43
CA CYS A 14 -9.63 -38.28 -10.48
C CYS A 14 -8.48 -37.51 -11.13
N ILE A 15 -8.70 -36.22 -11.41
CA ILE A 15 -7.69 -35.33 -12.00
C ILE A 15 -6.92 -34.64 -10.85
N PRO A 16 -5.59 -34.51 -10.93
CA PRO A 16 -4.82 -33.76 -9.93
C PRO A 16 -5.20 -32.28 -9.90
N ARG A 17 -4.96 -31.62 -8.75
CA ARG A 17 -5.40 -30.23 -8.52
C ARG A 17 -4.70 -29.20 -9.38
N MET A 18 -3.44 -29.45 -9.77
CA MET A 18 -2.63 -28.49 -10.51
C MET A 18 -2.30 -29.02 -11.92
N PRO A 19 -2.30 -28.16 -12.95
CA PRO A 19 -2.06 -28.58 -14.33
C PRO A 19 -0.64 -29.11 -14.58
N PHE A 20 0.31 -28.70 -13.75
CA PHE A 20 1.72 -29.13 -13.80
C PHE A 20 2.05 -30.30 -12.87
N ASP A 21 1.05 -31.00 -12.32
CA ASP A 21 1.31 -32.24 -11.58
C ASP A 21 1.95 -33.29 -12.50
N ALA A 22 2.97 -33.99 -12.00
CA ALA A 22 3.70 -35.01 -12.75
C ALA A 22 2.77 -36.11 -13.28
N GLN A 23 1.67 -36.42 -12.57
CA GLN A 23 0.69 -37.42 -12.97
C GLN A 23 0.05 -37.14 -14.34
N ASN A 24 -0.11 -35.86 -14.70
CA ASN A 24 -0.71 -35.46 -15.98
C ASN A 24 0.20 -35.73 -17.19
N TYR A 25 1.50 -35.95 -16.98
CA TYR A 25 2.47 -36.12 -18.07
C TYR A 25 2.96 -37.56 -18.23
N LEU A 26 2.46 -38.48 -17.40
CA LEU A 26 2.71 -39.91 -17.52
C LEU A 26 2.05 -40.47 -18.80
N PRO A 27 2.67 -41.46 -19.47
CA PRO A 27 2.09 -42.08 -20.65
C PRO A 27 0.77 -42.79 -20.29
N GLY A 28 -0.32 -42.43 -20.97
CA GLY A 28 -1.65 -42.99 -20.74
C GLY A 28 -2.75 -42.25 -21.51
N GLU A 29 -4.01 -42.67 -21.34
CA GLU A 29 -5.15 -42.08 -22.05
C GLU A 29 -5.40 -40.60 -21.71
N GLN A 30 -4.88 -40.15 -20.56
CA GLN A 30 -5.12 -38.81 -20.01
C GLN A 30 -3.87 -37.94 -19.97
N GLN A 31 -2.87 -38.30 -20.78
CA GLN A 31 -1.67 -37.49 -20.90
C GLN A 31 -2.05 -36.09 -21.41
N SER A 32 -1.63 -35.07 -20.65
CA SER A 32 -1.76 -33.68 -21.01
C SER A 32 -0.87 -33.36 -22.21
N TYR A 33 -1.44 -32.66 -23.19
CA TYR A 33 -0.72 -32.16 -24.36
C TYR A 33 -0.11 -30.76 -24.12
N ALA A 34 -0.36 -30.14 -22.97
CA ALA A 34 0.13 -28.80 -22.63
C ALA A 34 1.63 -28.82 -22.29
N ARG A 35 2.46 -28.66 -23.33
CA ARG A 35 3.92 -28.75 -23.20
C ARG A 35 4.53 -27.63 -22.35
N GLU A 36 3.86 -26.49 -22.15
CA GLU A 36 4.38 -25.40 -21.33
C GLU A 36 4.66 -25.79 -19.86
N TRP A 37 3.93 -26.77 -19.34
CA TRP A 37 4.02 -27.22 -17.95
C TRP A 37 4.95 -28.40 -17.76
N LEU A 38 5.36 -29.07 -18.85
CA LEU A 38 6.24 -30.23 -18.80
C LEU A 38 7.56 -29.94 -18.06
N PRO A 39 8.20 -28.76 -18.21
CA PRO A 39 9.39 -28.42 -17.44
C PRO A 39 9.16 -28.35 -15.93
N ALA A 40 8.00 -27.83 -15.51
CA ALA A 40 7.61 -27.75 -14.10
C ALA A 40 7.24 -29.12 -13.54
N ALA A 41 6.49 -29.91 -14.32
CA ALA A 41 6.08 -31.27 -13.96
C ALA A 41 7.26 -32.23 -13.83
N SER A 42 8.28 -32.08 -14.68
CA SER A 42 9.52 -32.86 -14.63
C SER A 42 10.54 -32.33 -13.63
N GLN A 43 10.24 -31.24 -12.92
CA GLN A 43 11.15 -30.56 -12.00
C GLN A 43 12.48 -30.17 -12.68
N SER A 44 12.46 -29.94 -14.00
CA SER A 44 13.64 -29.52 -14.77
C SER A 44 13.94 -28.02 -14.68
N GLY A 45 13.19 -27.29 -13.83
CA GLY A 45 13.44 -25.89 -13.54
C GLY A 45 14.77 -25.70 -12.81
N LYS A 46 15.50 -24.64 -13.17
CA LYS A 46 16.65 -24.18 -12.39
C LYS A 46 16.15 -23.21 -11.33
N ALA A 47 16.56 -23.41 -10.08
CA ALA A 47 16.32 -22.44 -9.04
C ALA A 47 16.92 -21.08 -9.44
N HIS A 48 16.24 -19.99 -9.07
CA HIS A 48 16.79 -18.65 -9.25
C HIS A 48 18.12 -18.54 -8.49
N SER A 49 19.15 -18.02 -9.15
CA SER A 49 20.42 -17.71 -8.49
C SER A 49 20.26 -16.58 -7.49
N ASP A 50 21.19 -16.46 -6.56
CA ASP A 50 21.22 -15.37 -5.59
C ASP A 50 21.16 -14.01 -6.29
N PHE A 51 20.24 -13.16 -5.83
CA PHE A 51 19.99 -11.86 -6.42
C PHE A 51 21.16 -10.89 -6.25
N VAL A 52 21.80 -10.90 -5.07
CA VAL A 52 22.90 -9.99 -4.75
C VAL A 52 24.19 -10.52 -5.36
N GLN A 53 24.56 -9.93 -6.49
CA GLN A 53 25.86 -10.14 -7.13
C GLN A 53 26.69 -8.86 -7.03
N PRO A 54 28.03 -8.93 -6.91
CA PRO A 54 28.87 -7.74 -6.90
C PRO A 54 28.85 -7.05 -8.27
N LEU A 55 28.37 -5.80 -8.31
CA LEU A 55 28.41 -4.98 -9.53
C LEU A 55 29.61 -4.04 -9.49
N PRO A 56 30.33 -3.84 -10.61
CA PRO A 56 31.38 -2.83 -10.68
C PRO A 56 30.80 -1.44 -10.32
N PHE A 57 31.55 -0.68 -9.52
CA PHE A 57 31.19 0.68 -9.13
C PHE A 57 32.36 1.61 -9.37
N THR A 58 32.10 2.70 -10.07
CA THR A 58 33.01 3.83 -10.11
C THR A 58 32.37 4.93 -9.27
N MET A 59 33.06 5.36 -8.21
CA MET A 59 32.59 6.46 -7.38
C MET A 59 32.67 7.76 -8.20
N PRO A 60 31.59 8.55 -8.28
CA PRO A 60 31.64 9.86 -8.92
C PRO A 60 32.43 10.85 -8.06
N ASP A 61 33.12 11.79 -8.72
CA ASP A 61 33.96 12.80 -8.04
C ASP A 61 33.15 13.80 -7.21
N THR A 62 31.87 13.99 -7.53
CA THR A 62 30.96 14.88 -6.81
C THR A 62 29.67 14.17 -6.44
N LEU A 63 29.21 14.37 -5.21
CA LEU A 63 27.97 13.83 -4.67
C LEU A 63 27.13 14.95 -4.07
N THR A 64 25.85 14.97 -4.39
CA THR A 64 24.91 15.91 -3.77
C THR A 64 24.56 15.44 -2.35
N LEU A 65 24.37 16.39 -1.43
CA LEU A 65 23.94 16.08 -0.06
C LEU A 65 22.61 15.32 -0.03
N GLU A 66 21.71 15.65 -0.96
CA GLU A 66 20.43 14.98 -1.11
C GLU A 66 20.59 13.48 -1.43
N SER A 67 21.58 13.13 -2.28
CA SER A 67 21.86 11.73 -2.61
C SER A 67 22.28 10.93 -1.39
N LEU A 68 23.08 11.54 -0.49
CA LEU A 68 23.48 10.95 0.77
C LEU A 68 22.29 10.79 1.72
N GLN A 69 21.48 11.84 1.89
CA GLN A 69 20.29 11.79 2.75
C GLN A 69 19.33 10.68 2.30
N ARG A 70 19.06 10.57 0.99
CA ARG A 70 18.19 9.52 0.42
C ARG A 70 18.78 8.12 0.63
N PHE A 71 20.09 7.96 0.50
CA PHE A 71 20.77 6.68 0.73
C PHE A 71 20.62 6.20 2.18
N TRP A 72 20.84 7.09 3.15
CA TRP A 72 20.75 6.75 4.57
C TRP A 72 19.32 6.55 5.08
N ALA A 73 18.33 7.20 4.45
CA ALA A 73 16.93 6.99 4.78
C ALA A 73 16.47 5.56 4.47
N HIS A 74 16.90 4.99 3.33
CA HIS A 74 16.56 3.61 2.96
C HIS A 74 17.61 3.01 1.99
N PRO A 75 18.68 2.37 2.48
CA PRO A 75 19.84 1.99 1.65
C PRO A 75 19.52 0.92 0.61
N VAL A 76 18.68 -0.07 0.95
CA VAL A 76 18.25 -1.11 0.01
C VAL A 76 17.47 -0.50 -1.16
N ARG A 77 16.48 0.36 -0.89
CA ARG A 77 15.72 1.09 -1.91
C ARG A 77 16.64 1.97 -2.77
N ALA A 78 17.59 2.66 -2.14
CA ALA A 78 18.56 3.49 -2.84
C ALA A 78 19.44 2.66 -3.79
N PHE A 79 19.85 1.45 -3.41
CA PHE A 79 20.56 0.53 -4.30
C PHE A 79 19.75 0.20 -5.57
N PHE A 80 18.48 -0.18 -5.41
CA PHE A 80 17.60 -0.45 -6.56
C PHE A 80 17.41 0.78 -7.44
N GLN A 81 17.18 1.96 -6.84
CA GLN A 81 16.86 3.18 -7.58
C GLN A 81 18.10 3.84 -8.23
N MET A 82 19.25 3.85 -7.56
CA MET A 82 20.45 4.54 -8.01
C MET A 82 21.37 3.64 -8.85
N ARG A 83 21.52 2.35 -8.49
CA ARG A 83 22.43 1.43 -9.19
C ARG A 83 21.73 0.65 -10.29
N LEU A 84 20.55 0.11 -10.02
CA LEU A 84 19.79 -0.69 -11.00
C LEU A 84 18.77 0.13 -11.79
N GLN A 85 18.50 1.38 -11.38
CA GLN A 85 17.44 2.24 -11.93
C GLN A 85 16.05 1.58 -11.92
N VAL A 86 15.82 0.66 -10.98
CA VAL A 86 14.54 -0.02 -10.78
C VAL A 86 13.74 0.71 -9.71
N ASN A 87 12.51 1.08 -10.06
CA ASN A 87 11.59 1.72 -9.12
C ASN A 87 10.29 0.92 -9.04
N PHE A 88 10.06 0.27 -7.90
CA PHE A 88 8.80 -0.40 -7.60
C PHE A 88 7.76 0.66 -7.23
N ARG A 89 7.00 1.11 -8.24
CA ARG A 89 5.85 1.98 -8.03
C ARG A 89 4.61 1.12 -7.90
N SER A 90 4.12 0.96 -6.67
CA SER A 90 2.77 0.42 -6.46
C SER A 90 1.78 1.45 -6.97
N GLN A 91 1.02 1.11 -8.01
CA GLN A 91 -0.01 1.97 -8.56
C GLN A 91 -1.31 1.74 -7.78
N GLU A 92 -1.32 2.16 -6.51
CA GLU A 92 -2.54 2.21 -5.70
C GLU A 92 -3.20 3.58 -5.91
N ASN A 93 -3.87 3.74 -7.05
CA ASN A 93 -4.86 4.79 -7.22
C ASN A 93 -6.23 4.21 -6.84
N GLU A 94 -6.38 3.86 -5.56
CA GLU A 94 -7.71 3.60 -5.02
C GLU A 94 -8.38 4.95 -4.81
N ILE A 95 -9.36 5.26 -5.66
CA ILE A 95 -10.21 6.43 -5.46
C ILE A 95 -11.16 6.05 -4.32
N PRO A 96 -11.20 6.82 -3.21
CA PRO A 96 -12.12 6.53 -2.13
C PRO A 96 -13.57 6.62 -2.61
N ASP A 97 -14.35 5.56 -2.42
CA ASP A 97 -15.79 5.52 -2.76
C ASP A 97 -16.62 6.48 -1.90
N ALA A 98 -16.09 6.89 -0.74
CA ALA A 98 -16.73 7.78 0.22
C ALA A 98 -15.83 8.95 0.60
N GLU A 99 -16.45 10.07 0.97
CA GLU A 99 -15.72 11.21 1.51
C GLU A 99 -15.03 10.81 2.84
N PRO A 100 -13.74 11.16 3.03
CA PRO A 100 -13.05 10.89 4.28
C PRO A 100 -13.64 11.74 5.40
N PHE A 101 -14.25 11.11 6.40
CA PHE A 101 -14.78 11.78 7.59
C PHE A 101 -13.72 12.07 8.65
N GLU A 102 -12.59 11.35 8.59
CA GLU A 102 -11.45 11.47 9.48
C GLU A 102 -10.16 11.60 8.67
N LEU A 103 -9.15 12.24 9.27
CA LEU A 103 -7.85 12.44 8.64
C LEU A 103 -6.86 11.43 9.19
N GLU A 104 -6.53 10.45 8.37
CA GLU A 104 -5.66 9.35 8.74
C GLU A 104 -4.31 9.38 8.02
N GLY A 105 -3.31 8.79 8.67
CA GLY A 105 -2.00 8.49 8.10
C GLY A 105 -1.28 9.68 7.44
N LEU A 106 -0.98 9.55 6.14
CA LEU A 106 -0.17 10.49 5.38
C LEU A 106 -0.86 11.85 5.21
N THR A 107 -2.17 11.87 5.01
CA THR A 107 -2.92 13.11 4.80
C THR A 107 -2.83 14.01 6.03
N ARG A 108 -3.00 13.45 7.23
CA ARG A 108 -2.84 14.17 8.50
C ARG A 108 -1.42 14.69 8.68
N TYR A 109 -0.42 13.88 8.37
CA TYR A 109 0.99 14.29 8.46
C TYR A 109 1.27 15.50 7.55
N GLN A 110 0.83 15.45 6.28
CA GLN A 110 1.03 16.53 5.32
C GLN A 110 0.38 17.85 5.76
N LEU A 111 -0.84 17.77 6.31
CA LEU A 111 -1.55 18.95 6.80
C LEU A 111 -0.91 19.55 8.03
N ASN A 112 -0.48 18.71 8.97
CA ASN A 112 0.25 19.17 10.15
C ASN A 112 1.58 19.83 9.75
N GLN A 113 2.26 19.31 8.73
CA GLN A 113 3.49 19.93 8.23
C GLN A 113 3.22 21.32 7.62
N GLN A 114 2.14 21.47 6.84
CA GLN A 114 1.74 22.78 6.31
C GLN A 114 1.39 23.77 7.42
N LEU A 115 0.57 23.32 8.39
CA LEU A 115 0.17 24.14 9.53
C LEU A 115 1.38 24.56 10.36
N LEU A 116 2.27 23.62 10.68
CA LEU A 116 3.46 23.89 11.47
C LEU A 116 4.36 24.92 10.78
N ASN A 117 4.57 24.80 9.48
CA ASN A 117 5.33 25.78 8.72
C ASN A 117 4.70 27.19 8.78
N THR A 118 3.37 27.31 8.61
CA THR A 118 2.71 28.61 8.70
C THR A 118 2.77 29.24 10.10
N LEU A 119 2.69 28.42 11.16
CA LEU A 119 2.81 28.92 12.52
C LEU A 119 4.25 29.35 12.84
N VAL A 120 5.25 28.67 12.27
CA VAL A 120 6.67 29.05 12.37
C VAL A 120 6.96 30.34 11.61
N GLU A 121 6.28 30.57 10.49
CA GLU A 121 6.38 31.79 9.68
C GLU A 121 5.49 32.95 10.20
N GLU A 122 4.82 32.76 11.35
CA GLU A 122 3.88 33.72 11.97
C GLU A 122 2.73 34.18 11.05
N GLU A 123 2.34 33.34 10.10
CA GLU A 123 1.23 33.62 9.20
C GLU A 123 -0.14 33.22 9.79
N ASP A 124 -1.21 33.87 9.30
CA ASP A 124 -2.58 33.56 9.72
C ASP A 124 -2.99 32.15 9.30
N ALA A 125 -3.10 31.25 10.27
CA ALA A 125 -3.51 29.87 10.03
C ALA A 125 -4.93 29.74 9.42
N GLU A 126 -5.76 30.78 9.54
CA GLU A 126 -7.08 30.86 8.88
C GLU A 126 -7.00 30.93 7.35
N ARG A 127 -5.87 31.39 6.78
CA ARG A 127 -5.66 31.41 5.32
C ARG A 127 -5.53 30.02 4.73
N LEU A 128 -5.00 29.06 5.49
CA LEU A 128 -4.89 27.66 5.06
C LEU A 128 -6.25 26.97 4.97
N PHE A 129 -7.22 27.38 5.81
CA PHE A 129 -8.54 26.77 5.90
C PHE A 129 -9.64 27.84 5.78
N PRO A 130 -9.97 28.27 4.55
CA PRO A 130 -10.98 29.30 4.34
C PRO A 130 -12.37 28.90 4.91
N PRO A 131 -13.19 29.89 5.30
CA PRO A 131 -14.49 29.70 5.96
C PRO A 131 -15.59 29.13 5.06
N PHE A 132 -15.34 28.92 3.76
CA PHE A 132 -16.23 28.20 2.85
C PHE A 132 -15.78 26.75 2.58
N PRO A 133 -16.68 25.76 2.60
CA PRO A 133 -16.31 24.39 2.26
C PRO A 133 -15.99 24.31 0.77
N CYS A 134 -14.71 24.26 0.43
CA CYS A 134 -14.28 23.77 -0.86
C CYS A 134 -14.48 22.24 -0.86
N CYS A 135 -15.11 21.69 -1.92
CA CYS A 135 -15.46 20.27 -2.01
C CYS A 135 -14.35 19.33 -1.48
N GLY A 136 -14.73 18.40 -0.60
CA GLY A 136 -13.84 17.35 -0.05
C GLY A 136 -13.02 17.73 1.19
N ARG A 137 -13.24 18.91 1.80
CA ARG A 137 -12.52 19.35 3.02
C ARG A 137 -13.44 19.62 4.23
N ALA A 138 -14.64 19.03 4.26
CA ALA A 138 -15.56 19.23 5.39
C ALA A 138 -15.06 18.58 6.69
N ALA A 139 -14.53 17.35 6.59
CA ALA A 139 -13.89 16.67 7.72
C ALA A 139 -12.65 17.42 8.24
N LEU A 140 -11.87 17.97 7.31
CA LEU A 140 -10.70 18.82 7.59
C LEU A 140 -11.02 19.99 8.51
N ARG A 141 -12.11 20.70 8.21
CA ARG A 141 -12.57 21.80 9.05
C ARG A 141 -12.99 21.35 10.45
N ARG A 142 -13.74 20.25 10.56
CA ARG A 142 -14.22 19.77 11.86
C ARG A 142 -13.04 19.36 12.75
N PHE A 143 -12.08 18.64 12.18
CA PHE A 143 -10.84 18.30 12.87
C PHE A 143 -10.06 19.53 13.34
N TRP A 144 -9.90 20.53 12.48
CA TRP A 144 -9.17 21.77 12.80
C TRP A 144 -9.85 22.60 13.90
N ARG A 145 -11.19 22.72 13.86
CA ARG A 145 -11.98 23.41 14.90
C ARG A 145 -11.81 22.76 16.28
N ASN A 146 -11.79 21.42 16.31
CA ASN A 146 -11.59 20.68 17.55
C ASN A 146 -10.14 20.79 18.05
N MET A 147 -9.15 20.88 17.15
CA MET A 147 -7.72 20.95 17.51
C MET A 147 -7.31 22.30 18.09
N LEU A 148 -7.80 23.41 17.55
CA LEU A 148 -7.44 24.77 18.02
C LEU A 148 -8.26 25.23 19.23
N GLY A 149 -9.17 24.40 19.76
CA GLY A 149 -9.97 24.79 20.92
C GLY A 149 -10.85 26.01 20.68
N CYS A 150 -11.24 26.28 19.44
CA CYS A 150 -12.21 27.35 19.15
C CYS A 150 -13.60 26.89 19.61
N ALA A 151 -13.96 27.30 20.82
CA ALA A 151 -15.30 27.21 21.36
C ALA A 151 -16.31 27.67 20.30
N THR A 152 -17.41 26.93 20.17
CA THR A 152 -18.56 27.34 19.38
C THR A 152 -18.98 28.76 19.78
N PRO A 153 -19.21 29.69 18.83
CA PRO A 153 -19.85 30.97 19.13
C PRO A 153 -21.36 30.74 19.35
N GLY A 154 -21.69 29.86 20.31
CA GLY A 154 -23.03 29.40 20.63
C GLY A 154 -23.29 29.17 22.12
N ASP A 155 -22.24 29.04 22.94
CA ASP A 155 -22.41 28.79 24.39
C ASP A 155 -22.41 30.07 25.25
N ALA A 156 -22.39 31.26 24.63
CA ALA A 156 -22.43 32.55 25.33
C ALA A 156 -23.84 33.05 25.67
N ALA A 157 -24.89 32.23 25.53
CA ALA A 157 -26.27 32.65 25.74
C ALA A 157 -27.10 31.64 26.54
N THR A 158 -26.61 31.16 27.69
CA THR A 158 -27.52 30.78 28.77
C THR A 158 -26.82 30.97 30.11
N GLY A 159 -27.10 32.11 30.75
CA GLY A 159 -26.71 32.34 32.12
C GLY A 159 -27.34 31.28 33.03
N LYS A 160 -26.50 30.52 33.73
CA LYS A 160 -26.86 29.92 35.02
C LYS A 160 -25.89 30.45 36.07
N PRO A 161 -26.39 31.04 37.17
CA PRO A 161 -25.55 31.60 38.21
C PRO A 161 -24.88 30.48 39.02
N GLY A 162 -23.75 30.86 39.62
CA GLY A 162 -22.75 29.96 40.14
C GLY A 162 -23.23 28.98 41.21
N HIS A 163 -22.63 27.80 41.17
CA HIS A 163 -22.30 27.05 42.38
C HIS A 163 -20.78 26.93 42.45
N ARG A 164 -20.19 27.77 43.31
CA ARG A 164 -18.86 27.55 43.88
C ARG A 164 -19.02 26.44 44.92
N LEU A 165 -18.29 25.35 44.75
CA LEU A 165 -18.04 24.38 45.81
C LEU A 165 -16.59 23.86 45.66
N PRO A 166 -16.03 23.32 46.75
CA PRO A 166 -14.70 23.62 47.31
C PRO A 166 -13.50 23.05 46.55
#